data_AF-A0A7Y2KVI0-F1
#
_entry.id   AF-A0A7Y2KVI0-F1
#
_cell.length_a   1.000
_cell.length_b   1.000
_cell.length_c   1.000
_cell.angle_alpha   90.00
_cell.angle_beta   90.00
_cell.angle_gamma   90.00
#
_symmetry.space_group_name_H-M   'P 1'
#
loop_
_entity.id
_entity.type
_entity.pdbx_description
1 polymer ?
#
loop_
_entity_poly.entity_id
_entity_poly.type
_entity_poly.pdbx_seq_one_letter_code
_entity_poly.pdbx_strand_id
1 'polypeptide(L)'
;MLWPGTLVGAGAGFFIASIPGAMLGALLGQALDRRLQLHSWAQLRERLGGRPALRNDELLFVLLGRLAKSGGRVVDKHIEQARQEMRQLDMSGPAQQRAIAAFNRGKSQNDSLRGYLRRLKAQPHAAEGVLRAGWRMILADGR
;
A
#
# COMPACT_ATOMS: atom_id res chain seq x y z
N MET A 1 2.22 11.43 -17.81
CA MET A 1 3.08 12.63 -17.68
C MET A 1 2.26 13.72 -17.01
N LEU A 2 2.31 13.81 -15.68
CA LEU A 2 1.74 14.93 -14.94
C LEU A 2 2.78 15.26 -13.86
N TRP A 3 3.38 16.43 -13.93
CA TRP A 3 4.36 16.94 -12.96
C TRP A 3 3.58 17.80 -11.95
N PRO A 4 3.01 17.19 -10.88
CA PRO A 4 2.16 17.91 -9.95
C PRO A 4 2.89 19.08 -9.28
N GLY A 5 4.19 18.90 -8.97
CA GLY A 5 5.03 19.93 -8.38
C GLY A 5 5.20 21.15 -9.29
N THR A 6 5.49 20.92 -10.57
CA THR A 6 5.68 22.00 -11.55
C THR A 6 4.38 22.75 -11.83
N LEU A 7 3.23 22.06 -11.93
CA LEU A 7 1.95 22.70 -12.24
C LEU A 7 1.43 23.54 -11.07
N VAL A 8 1.53 23.02 -9.84
CA VAL A 8 1.13 23.75 -8.62
C VAL A 8 2.10 24.90 -8.34
N GLY A 9 3.41 24.68 -8.53
CA GLY A 9 4.43 25.72 -8.41
C GLY A 9 4.26 26.85 -9.42
N ALA A 10 4.02 26.52 -10.70
CA ALA A 10 3.76 27.51 -11.74
C ALA A 10 2.48 28.31 -11.48
N GLY A 11 1.40 27.64 -11.06
CA GLY A 11 0.12 28.28 -10.72
C GLY A 11 0.22 29.22 -9.51
N ALA A 12 0.83 28.77 -8.41
CA ALA A 12 1.02 29.60 -7.22
C ALA A 12 1.98 30.77 -7.48
N GLY A 13 3.05 30.54 -8.23
CA GLY A 13 4.00 31.58 -8.62
C GLY A 13 3.37 32.65 -9.52
N PHE A 14 2.49 32.26 -10.43
CA PHE A 14 1.74 33.19 -11.28
C PHE A 14 0.86 34.15 -10.46
N PHE A 15 0.23 33.67 -9.39
CA PHE A 15 -0.63 34.50 -8.54
C PHE A 15 0.12 35.55 -7.71
N ILE A 16 1.39 35.27 -7.35
CA ILE A 16 2.17 36.16 -6.47
C ILE A 16 2.89 37.26 -7.27
N ALA A 17 3.41 36.94 -8.45
CA ALA A 17 4.26 37.87 -9.20
C ALA A 17 4.06 37.82 -10.72
N SER A 18 2.91 37.33 -11.22
CA SER A 18 2.60 37.25 -12.65
C SER A 18 3.62 36.37 -13.42
N ILE A 19 4.01 36.72 -14.66
CA ILE A 19 4.85 35.89 -15.55
C ILE A 19 6.22 35.51 -14.92
N PRO A 20 6.98 36.43 -14.27
CA PRO A 20 8.24 36.06 -13.60
C PRO A 20 8.04 35.07 -12.45
N GLY A 21 6.96 35.24 -11.69
CA GLY A 21 6.60 34.35 -10.59
C GLY A 21 6.28 32.94 -11.07
N ALA A 22 5.59 32.81 -12.22
CA ALA A 22 5.31 31.52 -12.83
C ALA A 22 6.59 30.78 -13.27
N MET A 23 7.58 31.49 -13.82
CA MET A 23 8.86 30.90 -14.20
C MET A 23 9.66 30.40 -13.00
N LEU A 24 9.75 31.21 -11.94
CA LEU A 24 10.44 30.81 -10.70
C LEU A 24 9.69 29.68 -9.99
N GLY A 25 8.36 29.73 -9.96
CA GLY A 25 7.50 28.70 -9.41
C GLY A 25 7.58 27.37 -10.16
N ALA A 26 7.70 27.41 -11.49
CA ALA A 26 7.92 26.21 -12.31
C ALA A 26 9.31 25.59 -12.06
N LEU A 27 10.36 26.42 -11.98
CA LEU A 27 11.73 25.98 -11.67
C LEU A 27 11.85 25.34 -10.29
N LEU A 28 11.27 25.97 -9.27
CA LEU A 28 11.22 25.43 -7.90
C LEU A 28 10.35 24.17 -7.83
N GLY A 29 9.20 24.17 -8.52
CA GLY A 29 8.32 23.01 -8.64
C GLY A 29 9.00 21.82 -9.31
N GLN A 30 9.82 22.07 -10.34
CA GLN A 30 10.59 21.04 -11.04
C GLN A 30 11.75 20.50 -10.20
N ALA A 31 12.44 21.35 -9.44
CA ALA A 31 13.46 20.93 -8.49
C ALA A 31 12.86 20.08 -7.36
N LEU A 32 11.67 20.46 -6.89
CA LEU A 32 10.92 19.71 -5.89
C LEU A 32 10.43 18.36 -6.43
N ASP A 33 9.94 18.32 -7.68
CA ASP A 33 9.53 17.09 -8.37
C ASP A 33 10.70 16.12 -8.52
N ARG A 34 11.89 16.65 -8.82
CA ARG A 34 13.14 15.89 -8.97
C ARG A 34 13.70 15.39 -7.64
N ARG A 35 13.58 16.17 -6.56
CA ARG A 35 13.98 15.72 -5.21
C ARG A 35 12.98 14.75 -4.57
N LEU A 36 11.70 14.81 -4.92
CA LEU A 36 10.65 13.98 -4.33
C LEU A 36 10.23 12.78 -5.21
N GLN A 37 10.79 12.64 -6.42
CA GLN A 37 10.44 11.61 -7.42
C GLN A 37 8.92 11.45 -7.64
N LEU A 38 8.17 12.56 -7.62
CA LEU A 38 6.70 12.56 -7.68
C LEU A 38 6.21 12.44 -9.13
N HIS A 39 6.31 11.25 -9.71
CA HIS A 39 5.95 11.01 -11.10
C HIS A 39 4.42 10.99 -11.36
N SER A 40 3.59 11.10 -10.33
CA SER A 40 2.12 11.04 -10.44
C SER A 40 1.37 11.76 -9.32
N TRP A 41 0.30 12.48 -9.67
CA TRP A 41 -0.71 13.00 -8.73
C TRP A 41 -1.28 11.91 -7.81
N ALA A 42 -1.31 10.64 -8.25
CA ALA A 42 -1.73 9.53 -7.42
C ALA A 42 -0.77 9.31 -6.22
N GLN A 43 0.55 9.41 -6.43
CA GLN A 43 1.55 9.28 -5.38
C GLN A 43 1.52 10.47 -4.40
N LEU A 44 1.33 11.69 -4.90
CA LEU A 44 1.19 12.87 -4.05
C LEU A 44 -0.07 12.77 -3.15
N ARG A 45 -1.20 12.31 -3.72
CA ARG A 45 -2.44 12.07 -2.95
C ARG A 45 -2.31 10.92 -1.97
N GLU A 46 -1.57 9.86 -2.31
CA GLU A 46 -1.28 8.76 -1.39
C GLU A 46 -0.40 9.22 -0.21
N ARG A 47 0.56 10.12 -0.46
CA ARG A 47 1.47 10.62 0.56
C ARG A 47 0.85 11.70 1.45
N LEU A 48 -0.03 12.54 0.90
CA LEU A 48 -0.85 13.51 1.66
C LEU A 48 -2.07 12.87 2.33
N GLY A 49 -2.55 11.73 1.82
CA GLY A 49 -3.70 10.98 2.34
C GLY A 49 -3.44 10.14 3.60
N GLY A 50 -2.27 10.28 4.23
CA GLY A 50 -2.06 9.90 5.63
C GLY A 50 -2.04 8.40 5.95
N ARG A 51 -1.89 7.50 4.96
CA ARG A 51 -1.60 6.09 5.28
C ARG A 51 -0.47 5.58 4.39
N PRO A 52 0.64 5.10 4.98
CA PRO A 52 1.75 4.57 4.20
C PRO A 52 1.20 3.50 3.26
N ALA A 53 1.54 3.59 1.98
CA ALA A 53 1.24 2.54 1.03
C ALA A 53 1.82 1.24 1.62
N LEU A 54 0.94 0.35 2.12
CA LEU A 54 1.39 -0.96 2.58
C LEU A 54 2.12 -1.59 1.39
N ARG A 55 3.37 -2.01 1.62
CA ARG A 55 4.07 -2.81 0.65
C ARG A 55 3.24 -4.07 0.37
N ASN A 56 3.31 -4.59 -0.87
CA ASN A 56 2.46 -5.70 -1.32
C ASN A 56 2.55 -6.94 -0.39
N ASP A 57 3.70 -7.17 0.23
CA ASP A 57 3.95 -8.21 1.23
C ASP A 57 3.12 -8.00 2.50
N GLU A 58 3.19 -6.84 3.14
CA GLU A 58 2.42 -6.54 4.37
C GLU A 58 0.92 -6.74 4.17
N LEU A 59 0.48 -6.42 2.99
CA LEU A 59 -0.90 -6.32 2.61
C LEU A 59 -1.56 -7.69 2.40
N LEU A 60 -0.80 -8.64 1.86
CA LEU A 60 -1.13 -10.05 1.88
C LEU A 60 -1.40 -10.50 3.33
N PHE A 61 -0.52 -10.16 4.27
CA PHE A 61 -0.67 -10.56 5.67
C PHE A 61 -1.87 -9.91 6.37
N VAL A 62 -2.20 -8.64 6.07
CA VAL A 62 -3.45 -8.03 6.57
C VAL A 62 -4.66 -8.83 6.10
N LEU A 63 -4.71 -9.23 4.84
CA LEU A 63 -5.82 -10.02 4.29
C LEU A 63 -5.87 -11.42 4.89
N LEU A 64 -4.74 -12.11 5.00
CA LEU A 64 -4.65 -13.42 5.66
C LEU A 64 -5.15 -13.35 7.11
N GLY A 65 -4.76 -12.31 7.86
CA GLY A 65 -5.22 -12.10 9.24
C GLY A 65 -6.72 -11.84 9.35
N ARG A 66 -7.30 -11.13 8.37
CA ARG A 66 -8.75 -10.93 8.30
C ARG A 66 -9.50 -12.21 7.90
N LEU A 67 -8.96 -12.97 6.94
CA LEU A 67 -9.52 -14.25 6.52
C LEU A 67 -9.52 -15.27 7.67
N ALA A 68 -8.39 -15.40 8.37
CA ALA A 68 -8.26 -16.25 9.56
C ALA A 68 -9.29 -15.90 10.63
N LYS A 69 -9.59 -14.61 10.80
CA LYS A 69 -10.61 -14.14 11.75
C LYS A 69 -12.03 -14.33 11.24
N SER A 70 -12.25 -14.27 9.93
CA SER A 70 -13.57 -14.46 9.32
C SER A 70 -14.08 -15.90 9.46
N GLY A 71 -13.19 -16.89 9.49
CA GLY A 71 -13.51 -18.29 9.83
C GLY A 71 -13.83 -18.52 11.30
N GLY A 72 -13.65 -17.51 12.17
CA GLY A 72 -13.95 -17.58 13.61
C GLY A 72 -12.75 -17.26 14.48
N ARG A 73 -12.31 -18.22 15.30
CA ARG A 73 -11.12 -18.05 16.14
C ARG A 73 -9.90 -18.41 15.31
N VAL A 74 -8.89 -17.54 15.33
CA VAL A 74 -7.60 -17.85 14.71
C VAL A 74 -6.97 -19.03 15.45
N VAL A 75 -6.85 -20.17 14.78
CA VAL A 75 -6.19 -21.39 15.28
C VAL A 75 -4.73 -21.48 14.85
N ASP A 76 -3.95 -22.35 15.49
CA ASP A 76 -2.50 -22.48 15.24
C ASP A 76 -2.16 -22.78 13.78
N LYS A 77 -3.02 -23.56 13.08
CA LYS A 77 -2.87 -23.86 11.64
C LYS A 77 -2.79 -22.60 10.77
N HIS A 78 -3.55 -21.55 11.11
CA HIS A 78 -3.48 -20.28 10.40
C HIS A 78 -2.15 -19.54 10.61
N ILE A 79 -1.60 -19.65 11.81
CA ILE A 79 -0.31 -19.05 12.15
C ILE A 79 0.81 -19.79 11.41
N GLU A 80 0.74 -21.12 11.37
CA GLU A 80 1.68 -21.95 10.61
C GLU A 80 1.63 -21.65 9.12
N GLN A 81 0.43 -21.54 8.53
CA GLN A 81 0.26 -21.17 7.13
C GLN A 81 0.85 -19.78 6.85
N ALA A 82 0.57 -18.78 7.70
CA ALA A 82 1.15 -17.44 7.54
C ALA A 82 2.69 -17.47 7.61
N ARG A 83 3.27 -18.28 8.50
CA ARG A 83 4.73 -18.47 8.57
C ARG A 83 5.29 -19.18 7.33
N GLN A 84 4.54 -20.12 6.75
CA GLN A 84 4.95 -20.76 5.50
C GLN A 84 4.97 -19.77 4.33
N GLU A 85 3.97 -18.88 4.23
CA GLU A 85 3.97 -17.80 3.24
C GLU A 85 5.16 -16.83 3.45
N MET A 86 5.51 -16.50 4.70
CA MET A 86 6.72 -15.68 4.99
C MET A 86 8.01 -16.35 4.48
N ARG A 87 8.11 -17.68 4.58
CA ARG A 87 9.25 -18.44 4.05
C ARG A 87 9.24 -18.49 2.52
N GLN A 88 8.08 -18.67 1.88
CA GLN A 88 7.96 -18.67 0.43
C GLN A 88 8.33 -17.32 -0.20
N LEU A 89 8.06 -16.23 0.51
CA LEU A 89 8.40 -14.87 0.09
C LEU A 89 9.84 -14.46 0.45
N ASP A 90 10.65 -15.38 0.98
CA ASP A 90 12.03 -15.16 1.42
C ASP A 90 12.19 -13.89 2.29
N MET A 91 11.27 -13.72 3.24
CA MET A 91 11.21 -12.50 4.05
C MET A 91 12.35 -12.43 5.07
N SER A 92 13.10 -11.33 5.05
CA SER A 92 14.09 -11.01 6.08
C SER A 92 13.45 -10.78 7.45
N GLY A 93 14.21 -10.92 8.54
CA GLY A 93 13.70 -10.76 9.92
C GLY A 93 12.86 -9.48 10.15
N PRO A 94 13.32 -8.29 9.73
CA PRO A 94 12.52 -7.07 9.81
C PRO A 94 11.25 -7.09 8.96
N ALA A 95 11.26 -7.80 7.81
CA ALA A 95 10.09 -7.98 6.98
C ALA A 95 9.07 -8.93 7.63
N GLN A 96 9.53 -9.99 8.28
CA GLN A 96 8.67 -10.90 9.04
C GLN A 96 7.97 -10.18 10.20
N GLN A 97 8.66 -9.31 10.93
CA GLN A 97 8.05 -8.51 11.99
C GLN A 97 6.94 -7.60 11.45
N ARG A 98 7.17 -6.95 10.29
CA ARG A 98 6.15 -6.13 9.61
C ARG A 98 4.96 -6.97 9.14
N ALA A 99 5.21 -8.17 8.62
CA ALA A 99 4.17 -9.14 8.24
C ALA A 99 3.33 -9.59 9.44
N ILE A 100 3.95 -9.89 10.58
CA ILE A 100 3.24 -10.26 11.83
C ILE A 100 2.38 -9.09 12.31
N ALA A 101 2.92 -7.87 12.34
CA ALA A 101 2.17 -6.67 12.71
C ALA A 101 0.98 -6.45 11.76
N ALA A 102 1.19 -6.63 10.45
CA ALA A 102 0.14 -6.56 9.45
C ALA A 102 -0.95 -7.64 9.63
N PHE A 103 -0.56 -8.89 9.88
CA PHE A 103 -1.49 -9.96 10.19
C PHE A 103 -2.34 -9.62 11.42
N ASN A 104 -1.69 -9.14 12.48
CA ASN A 104 -2.38 -8.72 13.69
C ASN A 104 -3.37 -7.57 13.46
N ARG A 105 -3.00 -6.57 12.65
CA ARG A 105 -3.91 -5.50 12.21
C ARG A 105 -5.11 -6.06 11.44
N GLY A 106 -4.90 -7.07 10.59
CA GLY A 106 -5.95 -7.78 9.86
C GLY A 106 -7.03 -8.40 10.77
N LYS A 107 -6.62 -8.99 11.90
CA LYS A 107 -7.51 -9.63 12.88
C LYS A 107 -8.49 -8.65 13.53
N SER A 108 -8.10 -7.39 13.70
CA SER A 108 -8.87 -6.42 14.48
C SER A 108 -10.10 -5.86 13.73
N GLN A 109 -10.35 -6.27 12.48
CA GLN A 109 -11.48 -5.88 11.58
C GLN A 109 -11.73 -4.37 11.36
N ASN A 110 -11.11 -3.48 12.14
CA ASN A 110 -11.42 -2.05 12.20
C ASN A 110 -10.80 -1.23 11.05
N ASP A 111 -9.94 -1.86 10.24
CA ASP A 111 -9.29 -1.18 9.10
C ASP A 111 -10.16 -1.21 7.84
N SER A 112 -10.35 -0.05 7.21
CA SER A 112 -11.06 0.10 5.94
C SER A 112 -10.25 -0.50 4.77
N LEU A 113 -10.47 -1.77 4.44
CA LEU A 113 -9.83 -2.43 3.27
C LEU A 113 -10.32 -1.89 1.92
N ARG A 114 -11.41 -1.11 1.90
CA ARG A 114 -12.10 -0.68 0.68
C ARG A 114 -11.21 0.14 -0.28
N GLY A 115 -10.37 1.01 0.25
CA GLY A 115 -9.40 1.76 -0.55
C GLY A 115 -8.27 0.89 -1.12
N TYR A 116 -7.95 -0.20 -0.43
CA TYR A 116 -6.93 -1.15 -0.87
C TYR A 116 -7.46 -2.12 -1.94
N LEU A 117 -8.64 -2.72 -1.75
CA LEU A 117 -9.23 -3.62 -2.74
C LEU A 117 -9.40 -2.93 -4.11
N ARG A 118 -9.63 -1.61 -4.13
CA ARG A 118 -9.63 -0.82 -5.38
C ARG A 118 -8.25 -0.77 -6.06
N ARG A 119 -7.16 -0.73 -5.30
CA ARG A 119 -5.79 -0.80 -5.84
C ARG A 119 -5.43 -2.21 -6.29
N LEU A 120 -5.81 -3.23 -5.52
CA LEU A 120 -5.61 -4.62 -5.89
C LEU A 120 -6.37 -4.99 -7.17
N LYS A 121 -7.58 -4.45 -7.37
CA LYS A 121 -8.35 -4.60 -8.62
C LYS A 121 -7.58 -4.09 -9.85
N ALA A 122 -6.71 -3.10 -9.70
CA ALA A 122 -5.89 -2.57 -10.79
C ALA A 122 -4.62 -3.41 -11.07
N GLN A 123 -4.33 -4.45 -10.26
CA GLN A 123 -3.15 -5.30 -10.37
C GLN A 123 -3.56 -6.79 -10.40
N PRO A 124 -3.88 -7.35 -11.58
CA PRO A 124 -4.44 -8.70 -11.69
C PRO A 124 -3.52 -9.80 -11.13
N HIS A 125 -2.20 -9.72 -11.36
CA HIS A 125 -1.25 -10.70 -10.84
C HIS A 125 -1.13 -10.68 -9.30
N ALA A 126 -1.18 -9.50 -8.68
CA ALA A 126 -1.15 -9.37 -7.23
C ALA A 126 -2.47 -9.87 -6.60
N ALA A 127 -3.60 -9.59 -7.24
CA ALA A 127 -4.91 -10.08 -6.82
C ALA A 127 -4.97 -11.61 -6.82
N GLU A 128 -4.42 -12.23 -7.86
CA GLU A 128 -4.37 -13.68 -8.00
C GLU A 128 -3.51 -14.34 -6.90
N GLY A 129 -2.33 -13.80 -6.61
CA GLY A 129 -1.46 -14.29 -5.53
C GLY A 129 -2.15 -14.24 -4.17
N VAL A 130 -2.84 -13.14 -3.89
CA VAL A 130 -3.64 -12.95 -2.68
C VAL A 130 -4.80 -13.95 -2.60
N LEU A 131 -5.53 -14.16 -3.70
CA LEU A 131 -6.65 -15.12 -3.74
C LEU A 131 -6.16 -16.55 -3.54
N ARG A 132 -5.05 -16.95 -4.18
CA ARG A 132 -4.46 -18.28 -4.00
C ARG A 132 -3.98 -18.51 -2.57
N ALA A 133 -3.34 -17.52 -1.96
CA ALA A 133 -2.92 -17.59 -0.56
C ALA A 133 -4.13 -17.63 0.40
N GLY A 134 -5.17 -16.83 0.12
CA GLY A 134 -6.43 -16.87 0.86
C GLY A 134 -7.13 -18.21 0.76
N TRP A 135 -7.12 -18.83 -0.42
CA TRP A 135 -7.65 -20.18 -0.64
C TRP A 135 -6.90 -21.24 0.17
N ARG A 136 -5.56 -21.21 0.16
CA ARG A 136 -4.73 -22.11 1.00
C ARG A 136 -5.03 -21.94 2.49
N MET A 137 -5.29 -20.71 2.93
CA MET A 137 -5.63 -20.41 4.32
C MET A 137 -6.97 -20.99 4.75
N ILE A 138 -7.98 -20.92 3.86
CA ILE A 138 -9.30 -21.53 4.09
C ILE A 138 -9.19 -23.05 4.09
N LEU A 139 -8.43 -23.63 3.15
CA LEU A 139 -8.19 -25.07 3.12
C LEU A 139 -7.46 -25.58 4.37
N ALA A 140 -6.53 -24.79 4.94
CA ALA A 140 -5.86 -25.12 6.19
C ALA A 140 -6.82 -25.21 7.39
N ASP A 141 -7.99 -24.56 7.31
CA ASP A 141 -9.03 -24.57 8.34
C ASP A 141 -9.79 -25.92 8.39
N GLY A 142 -9.70 -26.74 7.32
CA GLY A 142 -10.16 -28.14 7.32
C GLY A 142 -11.67 -28.33 7.53
N ARG A 143 -12.49 -27.38 7.12
CA ARG A 143 -13.96 -27.51 7.04
C ARG A 143 -14.44 -27.48 5.59
#